data_AF-A0A6I9PAQ1-F1
#
_entry.id   AF-A0A6I9PAQ1-F1
#
_cell.length_a   1.000
_cell.length_b   1.000
_cell.length_c   1.000
_cell.angle_alpha   90.00
_cell.angle_beta   90.00
_cell.angle_gamma   90.00
#
_symmetry.space_group_name_H-M   'P 1'
#
loop_
_entity.id
_entity.type
_entity.pdbx_description
1 polymer ?
#
loop_
_entity_poly.entity_id
_entity_poly.type
_entity_poly.pdbx_seq_one_letter_code
_entity_poly.pdbx_strand_id
1 'polypeptide(L)'
;MSAPESQQQKPAGDSDTAGLSKAAKRNMKRKEKRKQQQEDGDVDSVSDAVENVSISEDANEKTSKSNPPNPPDDSSASAAERAKKLKNLKKKLRQAEDLQQKVDSGEIDEVTKDQKEKLSRVETLRDEVLQLERES
;
A
#
# COMPACT_ATOMS: atom_id res chain seq x y z
N MET A 1 -19.98 20.03 63.02
CA MET A 1 -18.93 20.47 62.08
C MET A 1 -18.66 19.31 61.14
N SER A 2 -19.11 19.45 59.89
CA SER A 2 -19.06 18.43 58.84
C SER A 2 -17.75 18.51 58.07
N ALA A 3 -17.21 17.36 57.66
CA ALA A 3 -16.22 17.24 56.59
C ALA A 3 -16.62 16.07 55.69
N PRO A 4 -16.84 16.25 54.38
CA PRO A 4 -16.96 15.15 53.44
C PRO A 4 -15.61 14.84 52.79
N GLU A 5 -15.21 13.58 52.88
CA GLU A 5 -14.07 12.99 52.19
C GLU A 5 -14.35 12.91 50.67
N SER A 6 -13.51 13.58 49.89
CA SER A 6 -13.62 13.62 48.43
C SER A 6 -13.11 12.33 47.83
N GLN A 7 -14.03 11.41 47.52
CA GLN A 7 -13.73 10.25 46.70
C GLN A 7 -13.68 10.67 45.22
N GLN A 8 -12.47 10.69 44.69
CA GLN A 8 -12.12 11.03 43.32
C GLN A 8 -12.66 9.95 42.37
N GLN A 9 -13.82 10.21 41.74
CA GLN A 9 -14.30 9.43 40.60
C GLN A 9 -13.93 10.12 39.29
N LYS A 10 -13.17 9.35 38.51
CA LYS A 10 -12.63 9.57 37.17
C LYS A 10 -13.63 10.30 36.24
N PRO A 11 -13.22 11.36 35.51
CA PRO A 11 -14.07 11.91 34.45
C PRO A 11 -14.22 10.85 33.36
N ALA A 12 -15.47 10.52 33.08
CA ALA A 12 -15.89 9.69 31.96
C ALA A 12 -15.35 10.29 30.66
N GLY A 13 -14.31 9.66 30.10
CA GLY A 13 -13.83 9.94 28.76
C GLY A 13 -14.72 9.21 27.77
N ASP A 14 -15.58 9.97 27.10
CA ASP A 14 -16.04 9.77 25.72
C ASP A 14 -16.41 8.33 25.32
N SER A 15 -17.70 8.02 25.48
CA SER A 15 -18.33 6.73 25.21
C SER A 15 -18.42 6.36 23.73
N ASP A 16 -17.91 7.15 22.79
CA ASP A 16 -18.07 6.88 21.35
C ASP A 16 -16.98 5.97 20.74
N THR A 17 -16.08 5.42 21.57
CA THR A 17 -15.01 4.50 21.11
C THR A 17 -14.84 3.26 21.99
N ALA A 18 -15.82 2.94 22.82
CA ALA A 18 -15.74 1.93 23.88
C ALA A 18 -15.52 0.48 23.40
N GLY A 19 -15.65 0.19 22.09
CA GLY A 19 -15.41 -1.13 21.50
C GLY A 19 -14.11 -1.31 20.73
N LEU A 20 -13.31 -0.25 20.56
CA LEU A 20 -12.15 -0.28 19.65
C LEU A 20 -10.84 -0.55 20.40
N SER A 21 -10.12 -1.58 19.94
CA SER A 21 -8.78 -1.92 20.43
C SER A 21 -7.83 -0.71 20.40
N LYS A 22 -6.86 -0.65 21.32
CA LYS A 22 -5.85 0.43 21.41
C LYS A 22 -5.21 0.78 20.05
N ALA A 23 -5.02 -0.21 19.18
CA ALA A 23 -4.49 -0.02 17.82
C ALA A 23 -5.47 0.71 16.87
N ALA A 24 -6.77 0.40 16.94
CA ALA A 24 -7.80 1.04 16.13
C ALA A 24 -7.95 2.53 16.52
N LYS A 25 -7.91 2.83 17.83
CA LYS A 25 -7.86 4.22 18.34
C LYS A 25 -6.66 5.00 17.81
N ARG A 26 -5.47 4.39 17.82
CA ARG A 26 -4.25 5.03 17.31
C ARG A 26 -4.30 5.25 15.79
N ASN A 27 -4.93 4.35 15.03
CA ASN A 27 -5.05 4.46 13.58
C ASN A 27 -6.05 5.57 13.18
N MET A 28 -7.21 5.64 13.83
CA MET A 28 -8.19 6.73 13.64
C MET A 28 -7.56 8.10 13.88
N LYS A 29 -6.83 8.26 15.00
CA LYS A 29 -6.14 9.52 15.31
C LYS A 29 -5.10 9.91 14.25
N ARG A 30 -4.44 8.93 13.63
CA ARG A 30 -3.47 9.18 12.54
C ARG A 30 -4.17 9.56 11.23
N LYS A 31 -5.32 8.95 10.93
CA LYS A 31 -6.15 9.26 9.77
C LYS A 31 -6.74 10.67 9.87
N GLU A 32 -7.22 11.05 11.06
CA GLU A 32 -7.78 12.38 11.33
C GLU A 32 -6.70 13.48 11.23
N LYS A 33 -5.50 13.27 11.78
CA LYS A 33 -4.37 14.21 11.62
C LYS A 33 -3.97 14.39 10.16
N ARG A 34 -4.03 13.33 9.34
CA ARG A 34 -3.70 13.39 7.91
C ARG A 34 -4.77 14.15 7.12
N LYS A 35 -6.03 14.07 7.55
CA LYS A 35 -7.14 14.81 6.92
C LYS A 35 -7.09 16.31 7.24
N GLN A 36 -6.79 16.69 8.49
CA GLN A 36 -6.58 18.10 8.85
C GLN A 36 -5.40 18.74 8.10
N GLN A 37 -4.32 17.98 7.84
CA GLN A 37 -3.23 18.47 6.98
C GLN A 37 -3.64 18.66 5.51
N GLN A 38 -4.71 18.02 5.06
CA GLN A 38 -5.19 18.11 3.68
C GLN A 38 -6.24 19.21 3.50
N GLU A 39 -6.99 19.57 4.54
CA GLU A 39 -8.03 20.61 4.46
C GLU A 39 -7.49 22.05 4.60
N ASP A 40 -6.31 22.25 5.22
CA ASP A 40 -5.74 23.61 5.45
C ASP A 40 -4.65 24.05 4.45
N GLY A 41 -4.30 23.26 3.43
CA GLY A 41 -3.15 23.65 2.58
C GLY A 41 -2.91 22.91 1.28
N ASP A 42 -3.92 22.31 0.64
CA ASP A 42 -3.66 21.54 -0.59
C ASP A 42 -4.89 21.41 -1.51
N VAL A 43 -5.54 22.54 -1.83
CA VAL A 43 -6.48 22.59 -2.98
C VAL A 43 -6.01 23.60 -4.01
N ASP A 44 -5.42 24.72 -3.58
CA ASP A 44 -4.80 25.71 -4.48
C ASP A 44 -3.54 25.17 -5.18
N SER A 45 -2.70 24.39 -4.47
CA SER A 45 -1.44 23.89 -5.04
C SER A 45 -1.61 22.85 -6.15
N VAL A 46 -2.76 22.16 -6.21
CA VAL A 46 -3.06 21.20 -7.29
C VAL A 46 -3.63 21.94 -8.53
N SER A 47 -4.34 23.05 -8.33
CA SER A 47 -4.77 23.94 -9.44
C SER A 47 -3.59 24.69 -10.06
N ASP A 48 -2.69 25.26 -9.24
CA ASP A 48 -1.47 25.92 -9.73
C ASP A 48 -0.54 24.96 -10.48
N ALA A 49 -0.51 23.68 -10.10
CA ALA A 49 0.29 22.66 -10.76
C ALA A 49 -0.25 22.28 -12.16
N VAL A 50 -1.53 22.49 -12.45
CA VAL A 50 -2.09 22.29 -13.81
C VAL A 50 -2.02 23.55 -14.67
N GLU A 51 -2.07 24.75 -14.08
CA GLU A 51 -1.95 26.03 -14.82
C GLU A 51 -0.51 26.42 -15.19
N ASN A 52 0.51 25.94 -14.45
CA ASN A 52 1.92 26.21 -14.76
C ASN A 52 2.58 25.24 -15.76
N VAL A 53 1.82 24.40 -16.48
CA VAL A 53 2.34 23.65 -17.63
C VAL A 53 2.44 24.61 -18.84
N SER A 54 3.44 25.49 -18.80
CA SER A 54 3.92 26.20 -19.98
C SER A 54 4.70 25.21 -20.84
N ILE A 55 4.10 24.78 -21.95
CA ILE A 55 4.76 24.00 -23.01
C ILE A 55 5.72 24.96 -23.73
N SER A 56 6.86 25.21 -23.12
CA SER A 56 8.02 25.81 -23.79
C SER A 56 8.75 24.68 -24.50
N GLU A 57 8.57 24.64 -25.82
CA GLU A 57 9.49 24.05 -26.77
C GLU A 57 10.93 24.46 -26.38
N ASP A 58 11.84 23.49 -26.28
CA ASP A 58 13.19 23.57 -25.67
C ASP A 58 13.30 23.38 -24.13
N ALA A 59 12.73 22.28 -23.62
CA ALA A 59 13.28 21.59 -22.45
C ALA A 59 12.96 20.09 -22.53
N ASN A 60 13.97 19.31 -22.93
CA ASN A 60 13.93 17.86 -22.90
C ASN A 60 13.93 17.36 -21.44
N GLU A 61 12.77 17.21 -20.81
CA GLU A 61 12.51 16.16 -19.82
C GLU A 61 11.02 16.05 -19.44
N LYS A 62 10.50 14.83 -19.59
CA LYS A 62 9.32 14.23 -18.93
C LYS A 62 7.98 14.90 -19.28
N THR A 63 7.16 14.28 -20.11
CA THR A 63 6.49 13.01 -19.81
C THR A 63 5.94 12.36 -21.08
N SER A 64 5.80 11.03 -21.02
CA SER A 64 5.07 10.15 -21.94
C SER A 64 5.87 9.57 -23.11
N LYS A 65 5.99 8.24 -23.06
CA LYS A 65 6.29 7.34 -24.18
C LYS A 65 7.66 7.52 -24.83
N SER A 66 8.64 6.87 -24.24
CA SER A 66 9.72 6.29 -25.03
C SER A 66 10.42 5.21 -24.23
N ASN A 67 10.65 4.10 -24.92
CA ASN A 67 11.79 3.23 -24.74
C ASN A 67 12.99 4.05 -24.19
N PRO A 68 13.66 3.66 -23.10
CA PRO A 68 14.79 4.42 -22.62
C PRO A 68 15.92 4.37 -23.66
N PRO A 69 16.54 5.50 -24.05
CA PRO A 69 17.92 5.47 -24.49
C PRO A 69 18.75 5.10 -23.25
N ASN A 70 19.53 4.03 -23.33
CA ASN A 70 20.42 3.55 -22.27
C ASN A 70 21.13 4.72 -21.54
N PRO A 71 20.88 4.94 -20.23
CA PRO A 71 21.79 5.71 -19.40
C PRO A 71 22.90 4.78 -18.87
N PRO A 72 24.07 5.34 -18.46
CA PRO A 72 25.21 4.54 -18.06
C PRO A 72 24.86 3.63 -16.89
N ASP A 73 25.40 2.42 -16.96
CA ASP A 73 25.31 1.31 -16.02
C ASP A 73 25.28 1.74 -14.54
N ASP A 74 24.09 2.01 -14.00
CA ASP A 74 23.80 1.92 -12.56
C ASP A 74 23.07 0.60 -12.30
N SER A 75 23.76 -0.50 -12.63
CA SER A 75 23.22 -1.86 -12.46
C SER A 75 22.91 -2.19 -10.99
N SER A 76 23.47 -1.46 -10.03
CA SER A 76 23.35 -1.77 -8.60
C SER A 76 22.02 -1.33 -7.97
N ALA A 77 21.51 -0.14 -8.30
CA ALA A 77 20.22 0.32 -7.79
C ALA A 77 19.07 -0.49 -8.41
N SER A 78 19.16 -0.79 -9.70
CA SER A 78 18.18 -1.63 -10.41
C SER A 78 18.17 -3.07 -9.89
N ALA A 79 19.34 -3.66 -9.58
CA ALA A 79 19.43 -5.00 -9.01
C ALA A 79 18.77 -5.12 -7.63
N ALA A 80 18.91 -4.12 -6.76
CA ALA A 80 18.27 -4.11 -5.44
C ALA A 80 16.73 -4.03 -5.56
N GLU A 81 16.21 -3.26 -6.50
CA GLU A 81 14.77 -3.18 -6.77
C GLU A 81 14.22 -4.47 -7.39
N ARG A 82 14.94 -5.06 -8.36
CA ARG A 82 14.60 -6.37 -8.94
C ARG A 82 14.58 -7.47 -7.88
N ALA A 83 15.58 -7.53 -7.02
CA ALA A 83 15.65 -8.51 -5.93
C ALA A 83 14.48 -8.37 -4.94
N LYS A 84 14.05 -7.13 -4.63
CA LYS A 84 12.84 -6.88 -3.82
C LYS A 84 11.58 -7.35 -4.55
N LYS A 85 11.46 -7.02 -5.85
CA LYS A 85 10.31 -7.43 -6.68
C LYS A 85 10.21 -8.95 -6.77
N LEU A 86 11.33 -9.64 -7.01
CA LEU A 86 11.44 -11.09 -7.05
C LEU A 86 11.03 -11.73 -5.72
N LYS A 87 11.51 -11.23 -4.58
CA LYS A 87 11.07 -11.70 -3.26
C LYS A 87 9.57 -11.51 -3.02
N ASN A 88 9.01 -10.40 -3.50
CA ASN A 88 7.57 -10.13 -3.37
C ASN A 88 6.73 -11.06 -4.26
N LEU A 89 7.15 -11.28 -5.51
CA LEU A 89 6.45 -12.18 -6.43
C LEU A 89 6.54 -13.62 -5.98
N LYS A 90 7.70 -14.09 -5.50
CA LYS A 90 7.85 -15.42 -4.88
C LYS A 90 6.90 -15.60 -3.69
N LYS A 91 6.73 -14.58 -2.85
CA LYS A 91 5.75 -14.63 -1.75
C LYS A 91 4.32 -14.73 -2.25
N LYS A 92 3.94 -13.95 -3.28
CA LYS A 92 2.60 -14.01 -3.88
C LYS A 92 2.33 -15.37 -4.52
N LEU A 93 3.32 -15.90 -5.26
CA LEU A 93 3.25 -17.21 -5.88
C LEU A 93 3.00 -18.29 -4.83
N ARG A 94 3.81 -18.32 -3.77
CA ARG A 94 3.64 -19.28 -2.67
C ARG A 94 2.26 -19.16 -2.01
N GLN A 95 1.78 -17.94 -1.75
CA GLN A 95 0.45 -17.75 -1.16
C GLN A 95 -0.68 -18.28 -2.06
N ALA A 96 -0.53 -18.12 -3.38
CA ALA A 96 -1.51 -18.61 -4.34
C ALA A 96 -1.43 -20.14 -4.51
N GLU A 97 -0.23 -20.73 -4.44
CA GLU A 97 -0.03 -22.18 -4.43
C GLU A 97 -0.55 -22.84 -3.14
N ASP A 98 -0.30 -22.23 -1.96
CA ASP A 98 -0.86 -22.68 -0.68
C ASP A 98 -2.40 -22.64 -0.73
N LEU A 99 -2.97 -21.60 -1.36
CA LEU A 99 -4.41 -21.49 -1.57
C LEU A 99 -4.92 -22.58 -2.51
N GLN A 100 -4.24 -22.84 -3.62
CA GLN A 100 -4.57 -23.91 -4.56
C GLN A 100 -4.55 -25.27 -3.85
N GLN A 101 -3.52 -25.55 -3.05
CA GLN A 101 -3.41 -26.78 -2.29
C GLN A 101 -4.56 -26.95 -1.30
N LYS A 102 -5.00 -25.87 -0.64
CA LYS A 102 -6.16 -25.91 0.26
C LYS A 102 -7.46 -26.20 -0.47
N VAL A 103 -7.65 -25.60 -1.65
CA VAL A 103 -8.79 -25.90 -2.53
C VAL A 103 -8.76 -27.36 -2.99
N ASP A 104 -7.59 -27.85 -3.46
CA ASP A 104 -7.42 -29.21 -3.95
C ASP A 104 -7.57 -30.26 -2.83
N SER A 105 -7.16 -29.92 -1.61
CA SER A 105 -7.34 -30.76 -0.42
C SER A 105 -8.79 -30.79 0.10
N GLY A 106 -9.65 -29.90 -0.40
CA GLY A 106 -11.01 -29.72 0.12
C GLY A 106 -11.08 -29.02 1.49
N GLU A 107 -10.00 -28.37 1.96
CA GLU A 107 -10.06 -27.52 3.16
C GLU A 107 -10.87 -26.23 2.89
N ILE A 108 -10.92 -25.80 1.62
CA ILE A 108 -11.77 -24.69 1.16
C ILE A 108 -12.86 -25.28 0.26
N ASP A 109 -14.08 -25.43 0.80
CA ASP A 109 -15.24 -25.95 0.07
C ASP A 109 -15.76 -24.97 -0.99
N GLU A 110 -15.84 -23.67 -0.67
CA GLU A 110 -16.30 -22.62 -1.58
C GLU A 110 -15.20 -21.59 -1.85
N VAL A 111 -14.62 -21.65 -3.05
CA VAL A 111 -13.63 -20.69 -3.51
C VAL A 111 -14.30 -19.35 -3.81
N THR A 112 -13.95 -18.31 -3.04
CA THR A 112 -14.49 -16.97 -3.27
C THR A 112 -14.00 -16.37 -4.59
N LYS A 113 -14.71 -15.38 -5.13
CA LYS A 113 -14.35 -14.75 -6.41
C LYS A 113 -12.89 -14.24 -6.42
N ASP A 114 -12.49 -13.55 -5.35
CA ASP A 114 -11.12 -13.05 -5.18
C ASP A 114 -10.08 -14.18 -5.13
N GLN A 115 -10.44 -15.33 -4.54
CA GLN A 115 -9.54 -16.49 -4.51
C GLN A 115 -9.39 -17.10 -5.90
N LYS A 116 -10.48 -17.21 -6.68
CA LYS A 116 -10.40 -17.65 -8.09
C LYS A 116 -9.52 -16.73 -8.93
N GLU A 117 -9.62 -15.41 -8.74
CA GLU A 117 -8.75 -14.45 -9.42
C GLU A 117 -7.27 -14.57 -9.00
N LYS A 118 -7.00 -14.89 -7.72
CA LYS A 118 -5.63 -15.19 -7.28
C LYS A 118 -5.08 -16.47 -7.91
N LEU A 119 -5.90 -17.51 -8.01
CA LEU A 119 -5.53 -18.78 -8.64
C LEU A 119 -5.27 -18.60 -10.14
N SER A 120 -6.12 -17.85 -10.85
CA SER A 120 -5.91 -17.58 -12.28
C SER A 120 -4.64 -16.77 -12.54
N ARG A 121 -4.18 -15.98 -11.57
CA ARG A 121 -2.94 -15.21 -11.67
C ARG A 121 -1.66 -16.00 -11.33
N VAL A 122 -1.77 -17.25 -10.87
CA VAL A 122 -0.61 -18.10 -10.52
C VAL A 122 0.36 -18.23 -11.68
N GLU A 123 -0.13 -18.55 -12.88
CA GLU A 123 0.70 -18.74 -14.07
C GLU A 123 1.49 -17.47 -14.40
N THR A 124 0.82 -16.31 -14.41
CA THR A 124 1.53 -15.06 -14.67
C THR A 124 2.53 -14.68 -13.58
N LEU A 125 2.26 -15.03 -12.32
CA LEU A 125 3.23 -14.84 -11.24
C LEU A 125 4.46 -15.73 -11.43
N ARG A 126 4.30 -16.96 -11.93
CA ARG A 126 5.43 -17.85 -12.27
C ARG A 126 6.26 -17.27 -13.41
N ASP A 127 5.60 -16.82 -14.48
CA ASP A 127 6.28 -16.23 -15.63
C ASP A 127 7.07 -14.98 -15.24
N GLU A 128 6.47 -14.09 -14.45
CA GLU A 128 7.14 -12.86 -14.02
C GLU A 128 8.33 -13.14 -13.09
N VAL A 129 8.24 -14.17 -12.23
CA VAL A 129 9.39 -14.63 -11.43
C VAL A 129 10.49 -15.15 -12.35
N LEU A 130 10.16 -16.02 -13.30
CA LEU A 130 11.13 -16.66 -14.19
C LEU A 130 11.83 -15.64 -15.11
N GLN A 131 11.08 -14.64 -15.58
CA GLN A 131 11.64 -13.51 -16.31
C GLN A 131 12.63 -12.70 -15.45
N LEU A 132 12.25 -12.34 -14.22
CA LEU A 132 13.13 -11.59 -13.31
C LEU A 132 14.36 -12.40 -12.87
N GLU A 133 14.27 -13.74 -12.83
CA GLU A 133 15.42 -14.63 -12.59
C GLU A 133 16.38 -14.66 -13.79
N ARG A 134 15.85 -14.55 -15.03
CA ARG A 134 16.67 -14.47 -16.25
C ARG A 134 17.33 -13.10 -16.43
N GLU A 135 16.69 -12.04 -15.95
CA GLU A 135 17.18 -10.65 -16.00
C GLU A 135 18.10 -10.27 -14.83
N SER A 136 18.40 -11.22 -13.93
CA SER A 136 19.26 -11.04 -12.74
C SER A 136 20.60 -11.75 -12.90
#